data_AF-A0A961GCB8-F1
#
_entry.id   AF-A0A961GCB8-F1
#
_cell.length_a   1.000
_cell.length_b   1.000
_cell.length_c   1.000
_cell.angle_alpha   90.00
_cell.angle_beta   90.00
_cell.angle_gamma   90.00
#
_symmetry.space_group_name_H-M   'P 1'
#
loop_
_entity.id
_entity.type
_entity.pdbx_description
1 polymer ?
#
loop_
_entity_poly.entity_id
_entity_poly.type
_entity_poly.pdbx_seq_one_letter_code
_entity_poly.pdbx_strand_id
1 'polypeptide(L)'
;RWDGTPVTCDTGEVFWGEPGTNGQHAFYQLIHQGTRLIPADFIAVATPAYPLSDEGADVHELFLANFFAQTAALAFGKTADEVRAEGTAEAIVPARVFAGNRPTTSIMAPALTPSVLGQLIALYEHITFVQGIVWGIDSFDQWGVELGKQLATRVTPAVGGDEAALAQQDSSTQALIRYYRAHRTP
;
A
#
# COMPACT_ATOMS: atom_id res chain seq x y z
N ARG A 1 6.55 -23.61 5.27
CA ARG A 1 8.04 -23.52 5.32
C ARG A 1 8.59 -24.30 4.13
N TRP A 2 9.84 -24.04 3.73
CA TRP A 2 10.47 -24.65 2.53
C TRP A 2 10.55 -26.17 2.60
N ASP A 3 10.53 -26.75 3.80
CA ASP A 3 10.47 -28.20 4.05
C ASP A 3 9.04 -28.79 3.99
N GLY A 4 8.03 -27.98 3.66
CA GLY A 4 6.62 -28.36 3.60
C GLY A 4 5.86 -28.28 4.92
N THR A 5 6.52 -27.97 6.05
CA THR A 5 5.82 -27.82 7.33
C THR A 5 5.02 -26.51 7.40
N PRO A 6 3.89 -26.45 8.11
CA PRO A 6 3.13 -25.21 8.30
C PRO A 6 3.95 -24.13 9.03
N VAL A 7 3.69 -22.86 8.73
CA VAL A 7 4.25 -21.73 9.49
C VAL A 7 3.51 -21.57 10.83
N THR A 8 4.18 -20.99 11.83
CA THR A 8 3.62 -20.74 13.18
C THR A 8 3.44 -19.25 13.50
N CYS A 9 3.64 -18.39 12.51
CA CYS A 9 3.50 -16.94 12.59
C CYS A 9 3.00 -16.42 11.24
N ASP A 10 2.57 -15.15 11.22
CA ASP A 10 2.27 -14.45 9.97
C ASP A 10 3.55 -14.31 9.12
N THR A 11 3.38 -14.30 7.81
CA THR A 11 4.47 -14.12 6.82
C THR A 11 4.31 -12.78 6.09
N GLY A 12 4.51 -12.74 4.77
CA GLY A 12 4.53 -11.51 3.97
C GLY A 12 3.37 -10.54 4.25
N GLU A 13 3.72 -9.27 4.39
CA GLU A 13 2.80 -8.18 4.66
C GLU A 13 2.05 -7.74 3.40
N VAL A 14 0.94 -7.02 3.59
CA VAL A 14 0.26 -6.34 2.47
C VAL A 14 0.95 -5.00 2.21
N PHE A 15 1.65 -4.90 1.09
CA PHE A 15 2.23 -3.64 0.61
C PHE A 15 1.19 -2.84 -0.20
N TRP A 16 1.09 -1.54 0.09
CA TRP A 16 0.23 -0.60 -0.62
C TRP A 16 0.79 0.82 -0.47
N GLY A 17 0.44 1.72 -1.40
CA GLY A 17 0.90 3.10 -1.36
C GLY A 17 0.57 3.88 -2.63
N GLU A 18 0.84 5.18 -2.61
CA GLU A 18 0.69 6.12 -3.73
C GLU A 18 1.80 7.18 -3.64
N PRO A 19 2.19 7.83 -4.76
CA PRO A 19 3.15 8.94 -4.72
C PRO A 19 2.70 10.07 -3.80
N GLY A 20 3.67 10.67 -3.10
CA GLY A 20 3.45 11.96 -2.43
C GLY A 20 3.35 13.09 -3.46
N THR A 21 2.55 14.13 -3.23
CA THR A 21 1.71 14.41 -2.06
C THR A 21 0.29 13.82 -2.16
N ASN A 22 -0.07 13.14 -3.25
CA ASN A 22 -1.42 12.63 -3.51
C ASN A 22 -1.95 11.76 -2.36
N GLY A 23 -1.14 10.83 -1.85
CA GLY A 23 -1.52 9.96 -0.73
C GLY A 23 -1.90 10.73 0.55
N GLN A 24 -1.33 11.93 0.75
CA GLN A 24 -1.63 12.80 1.89
C GLN A 24 -3.09 13.27 1.89
N HIS A 25 -3.68 13.41 0.71
CA HIS A 25 -5.06 13.83 0.51
C HIS A 25 -6.05 12.68 0.34
N ALA A 26 -5.59 11.43 0.46
CA ALA A 26 -6.42 10.23 0.30
C ALA A 26 -6.55 9.44 1.61
N PHE A 27 -5.43 8.93 2.15
CA PHE A 27 -5.46 7.92 3.21
C PHE A 27 -4.59 8.25 4.43
N TYR A 28 -3.86 9.37 4.42
CA TYR A 28 -3.04 9.78 5.57
C TYR A 28 -3.86 10.09 6.82
N GLN A 29 -5.15 10.43 6.68
CA GLN A 29 -6.08 10.51 7.81
C GLN A 29 -6.10 9.21 8.61
N LEU A 30 -6.20 8.06 7.91
CA LEU A 30 -6.18 6.74 8.53
C LEU A 30 -4.80 6.43 9.10
N ILE A 31 -3.73 6.80 8.39
CA ILE A 31 -2.37 6.55 8.88
C ILE A 31 -2.12 7.35 10.17
N HIS A 32 -2.56 8.60 10.29
CA HIS A 32 -2.30 9.47 11.45
C HIS A 32 -3.21 9.20 12.66
N GLN A 33 -4.52 9.05 12.43
CA GLN A 33 -5.52 8.99 13.51
C GLN A 33 -6.34 7.69 13.50
N GLY A 34 -6.06 6.77 12.57
CA GLY A 34 -6.70 5.45 12.55
C GLY A 34 -6.18 4.53 13.64
N THR A 35 -6.81 3.37 13.78
CA THR A 35 -6.51 2.36 14.82
C THR A 35 -5.54 1.28 14.35
N ARG A 36 -4.98 1.42 13.15
CA ARG A 36 -3.99 0.49 12.58
C ARG A 36 -2.59 1.08 12.72
N LEU A 37 -1.66 0.24 13.15
CA LEU A 37 -0.22 0.53 13.03
C LEU A 37 0.20 0.15 11.62
N ILE A 38 0.66 1.15 10.85
CA ILE A 38 1.12 0.98 9.48
C ILE A 38 2.52 1.58 9.42
N PRO A 39 3.58 0.75 9.49
CA PRO A 39 4.93 1.22 9.17
C PRO A 39 4.97 1.75 7.74
N ALA A 40 5.66 2.87 7.52
CA ALA A 40 5.69 3.50 6.20
C ALA A 40 7.12 3.85 5.76
N ASP A 41 7.45 3.48 4.53
CA ASP A 41 8.69 3.89 3.89
C ASP A 41 8.43 5.15 3.05
N PHE A 42 9.11 6.24 3.40
CA PHE A 42 9.08 7.49 2.67
C PHE A 42 10.33 7.56 1.79
N ILE A 43 10.14 7.64 0.48
CA ILE A 43 11.23 7.68 -0.52
C ILE A 43 11.21 9.02 -1.25
N ALA A 44 12.34 9.73 -1.27
CA ALA A 44 12.48 11.01 -1.98
C ALA A 44 13.88 11.18 -2.59
N VAL A 45 14.00 12.18 -3.48
CA VAL A 45 15.28 12.60 -4.05
C VAL A 45 15.55 14.07 -3.77
N ALA A 46 16.81 14.43 -3.51
CA ALA A 46 17.18 15.80 -3.17
C ALA A 46 17.08 16.74 -4.37
N THR A 47 17.48 16.28 -5.56
CA THR A 47 17.45 17.06 -6.81
C THR A 47 16.28 16.60 -7.70
N PRO A 48 15.39 17.51 -8.12
CA PRO A 48 14.30 17.18 -9.03
C PRO A 48 14.85 16.90 -10.44
N ALA A 49 14.19 15.99 -11.17
CA ALA A 49 14.48 15.79 -12.59
C ALA A 49 14.07 17.01 -13.44
N TYR A 50 13.06 17.75 -12.99
CA TYR A 50 12.52 18.94 -13.65
C TYR A 50 12.40 20.06 -12.60
N PRO A 51 13.42 20.92 -12.46
CA PRO A 51 13.33 22.08 -11.58
C PRO A 51 12.19 22.99 -12.04
N LEU A 52 11.29 23.35 -11.13
CA LEU A 52 10.14 24.21 -11.39
C LEU A 52 10.05 25.24 -10.26
N SER A 53 9.78 26.48 -10.64
CA SER A 53 9.45 27.54 -9.69
C SER A 53 8.05 28.07 -9.96
N ASP A 54 7.32 28.37 -8.89
CA ASP A 54 6.00 28.99 -8.92
C ASP A 54 6.00 30.17 -7.94
N GLU A 55 5.61 31.35 -8.42
CA GLU A 55 5.61 32.62 -7.65
C GLU A 55 6.91 32.91 -6.87
N GLY A 56 8.06 32.44 -7.36
CA GLY A 56 9.37 32.62 -6.74
C GLY A 56 9.74 31.59 -5.66
N ALA A 57 8.87 30.60 -5.41
CA ALA A 57 9.18 29.43 -4.60
C ALA A 57 9.69 28.28 -5.48
N ASP A 58 10.60 27.45 -4.95
CA ASP A 58 10.98 26.18 -5.57
C ASP A 58 9.91 25.11 -5.24
N VAL A 59 9.27 24.57 -6.27
CA VAL A 59 8.20 23.58 -6.11
C VAL A 59 8.73 22.29 -5.48
N HIS A 60 9.98 21.91 -5.75
CA HIS A 60 10.59 20.73 -5.15
C HIS A 60 10.88 20.91 -3.66
N GLU A 61 11.23 22.13 -3.23
CA GLU A 61 11.37 22.44 -1.80
C GLU A 61 10.02 22.33 -1.08
N LEU A 62 8.92 22.77 -1.69
CA LEU A 62 7.57 22.59 -1.14
C LEU A 62 7.21 21.11 -1.00
N PHE A 63 7.56 20.28 -2.00
CA PHE A 63 7.40 18.84 -1.93
C PHE A 63 8.22 18.22 -0.78
N LEU A 64 9.51 18.56 -0.68
CA LEU A 64 10.40 18.04 0.36
C LEU A 64 10.01 18.51 1.76
N ALA A 65 9.49 19.73 1.90
CA ALA A 65 8.94 20.21 3.17
C ALA A 65 7.81 19.28 3.68
N ASN A 66 6.94 18.82 2.78
CA ASN A 66 5.92 17.84 3.13
C ASN A 66 6.51 16.47 3.48
N PHE A 67 7.52 16.00 2.74
CA PHE A 67 8.23 14.75 3.07
C PHE A 67 8.78 14.77 4.51
N PHE A 68 9.50 15.84 4.88
CA PHE A 68 10.08 15.98 6.22
C PHE A 68 9.02 16.17 7.31
N ALA A 69 8.00 16.97 7.04
CA ALA A 69 6.94 17.25 8.00
C ALA A 69 6.11 16.00 8.31
N GLN A 70 5.81 15.16 7.31
CA GLN A 70 4.95 14.00 7.51
C GLN A 70 5.60 12.92 8.39
N THR A 71 6.88 12.62 8.18
CA THR A 71 7.58 11.61 9.01
C THR A 71 7.74 12.09 10.45
N ALA A 72 8.03 13.38 10.66
CA ALA A 72 8.05 13.98 11.99
C ALA A 72 6.67 13.96 12.66
N ALA A 73 5.61 14.32 11.94
CA ALA A 73 4.25 14.31 12.46
C ALA A 73 3.79 12.89 12.86
N LEU A 74 4.16 11.86 12.08
CA LEU A 74 3.88 10.47 12.42
C LEU A 74 4.63 10.00 13.68
N ALA A 75 5.89 10.41 13.83
CA ALA A 75 6.70 10.04 14.99
C ALA A 75 6.21 10.73 16.28
N PHE A 76 6.01 12.04 16.24
CA PHE A 76 5.82 12.85 17.45
C PHE A 76 4.35 13.20 17.75
N GLY A 77 3.49 13.21 16.74
CA GLY A 77 2.10 13.59 16.91
C GLY A 77 1.93 15.03 17.39
N LYS A 78 0.85 15.25 18.14
CA LYS A 78 0.45 16.53 18.72
C LYS A 78 -0.50 16.28 19.88
N THR A 79 -0.11 16.72 21.08
CA THR A 79 -0.83 16.52 22.34
C THR A 79 -2.04 17.45 22.48
N ALA A 80 -2.94 17.13 23.40
CA ALA A 80 -4.12 17.97 23.69
C ALA A 80 -3.73 19.37 24.18
N ASP A 81 -2.65 19.49 24.94
CA ASP A 81 -2.19 20.79 25.47
C ASP A 81 -1.59 21.66 24.37
N GLU A 82 -0.83 21.09 23.45
CA GLU A 82 -0.37 21.81 22.24
C GLU A 82 -1.56 22.27 21.38
N VAL A 83 -2.56 21.41 21.18
CA VAL A 83 -3.78 21.76 20.46
C VAL A 83 -4.53 22.90 21.16
N ARG A 84 -4.63 22.90 22.49
CA ARG A 84 -5.24 24.01 23.25
C ARG A 84 -4.44 25.31 23.14
N ALA A 85 -3.12 25.23 23.17
CA ALA A 85 -2.23 26.39 23.03
C ALA A 85 -2.39 27.08 21.67
N GLU A 86 -2.83 26.36 20.62
CA GLU A 86 -3.19 26.93 19.31
C GLU A 86 -4.54 27.70 19.32
N GLY A 87 -5.24 27.79 20.45
CA GLY A 87 -6.53 28.47 20.55
C GLY A 87 -7.72 27.62 20.08
N THR A 88 -7.55 26.31 20.00
CA THR A 88 -8.60 25.36 19.63
C THR A 88 -9.74 25.39 20.65
N ALA A 89 -11.00 25.50 20.22
CA ALA A 89 -12.13 25.37 21.11
C ALA A 89 -12.17 23.98 21.76
N GLU A 90 -12.41 23.89 23.07
CA GLU A 90 -12.26 22.64 23.83
C GLU A 90 -13.04 21.46 23.23
N ALA A 91 -14.23 21.73 22.68
CA ALA A 91 -15.08 20.71 22.05
C ALA A 91 -14.45 19.98 20.86
N ILE A 92 -13.47 20.60 20.18
CA ILE A 92 -12.78 20.03 19.01
C ILE A 92 -11.33 19.61 19.30
N VAL A 93 -10.83 19.84 20.53
CA VAL A 93 -9.47 19.41 20.93
C VAL A 93 -9.26 17.91 20.68
N PRO A 94 -10.16 16.99 21.10
CA PRO A 94 -9.93 15.56 20.92
C PRO A 94 -9.79 15.14 19.44
N ALA A 95 -10.45 15.83 18.52
CA ALA A 95 -10.39 15.55 17.09
C ALA A 95 -9.09 16.03 16.44
N ARG A 96 -8.36 16.96 17.08
CA ARG A 96 -7.10 17.54 16.58
C ARG A 96 -5.86 16.96 17.25
N VAL A 97 -6.01 16.03 18.19
CA VAL A 97 -4.90 15.30 18.81
C VAL A 97 -4.35 14.26 17.83
N PHE A 98 -3.03 14.18 17.74
CA PHE A 98 -2.31 13.17 16.98
C PHE A 98 -1.49 12.35 17.97
N ALA A 99 -1.74 11.04 18.04
CA ALA A 99 -1.08 10.18 19.03
C ALA A 99 0.44 10.02 18.78
N GLY A 100 0.90 10.28 17.56
CA GLY A 100 2.29 10.00 17.17
C GLY A 100 2.61 8.50 17.28
N ASN A 101 3.88 8.19 17.54
CA ASN A 101 4.39 6.83 17.71
C ASN A 101 4.06 5.89 16.53
N ARG A 102 4.14 6.43 15.31
CA ARG A 102 3.94 5.69 14.06
C ARG A 102 5.26 5.62 13.32
N PRO A 103 5.84 4.41 13.14
CA PRO A 103 7.20 4.28 12.64
C PRO A 103 7.28 4.54 11.14
N THR A 104 8.35 5.22 10.73
CA THR A 104 8.66 5.44 9.32
C THR A 104 10.14 5.23 9.04
N THR A 105 10.47 4.71 7.86
CA THR A 105 11.83 4.79 7.29
C THR A 105 11.87 5.95 6.31
N SER A 106 12.90 6.80 6.35
CA SER A 106 13.14 7.82 5.33
C SER A 106 14.34 7.44 4.48
N ILE A 107 14.10 7.17 3.20
CA ILE A 107 15.13 6.82 2.20
C ILE A 107 15.27 8.02 1.26
N MET A 108 16.44 8.65 1.27
CA MET A 108 16.72 9.80 0.40
C MET A 108 17.95 9.54 -0.47
N ALA A 109 17.81 9.78 -1.77
CA ALA A 109 18.90 9.71 -2.73
C ALA A 109 19.22 11.11 -3.32
N PRO A 110 20.42 11.33 -3.90
CA PRO A 110 20.76 12.63 -4.47
C PRO A 110 19.84 13.06 -5.63
N ALA A 111 19.56 12.16 -6.57
CA ALA A 111 18.68 12.39 -7.73
C ALA A 111 18.13 11.06 -8.23
N LEU A 112 16.98 11.06 -8.91
CA LEU A 112 16.43 9.86 -9.52
C LEU A 112 17.14 9.55 -10.84
N THR A 113 18.20 8.75 -10.77
CA THR A 113 18.96 8.25 -11.92
C THR A 113 18.66 6.78 -12.18
N PRO A 114 18.97 6.22 -13.36
CA PRO A 114 18.82 4.78 -13.61
C PRO A 114 19.56 3.91 -12.59
N SER A 115 20.74 4.36 -12.13
CA SER A 115 21.49 3.66 -11.08
C SER A 115 20.75 3.69 -9.74
N VAL A 116 20.22 4.85 -9.34
CA VAL A 116 19.45 4.97 -8.07
C VAL A 116 18.16 4.16 -8.13
N LEU A 117 17.48 4.12 -9.27
CA LEU A 117 16.32 3.25 -9.45
C LEU A 117 16.69 1.77 -9.29
N GLY A 118 17.80 1.33 -9.89
CA GLY A 118 18.31 -0.03 -9.71
C GLY A 118 18.68 -0.35 -8.25
N GLN A 119 19.27 0.60 -7.53
CA GLN A 119 19.57 0.45 -6.11
C GLN A 119 18.30 0.29 -5.25
N LEU A 120 17.26 1.08 -5.53
CA LEU A 120 15.98 0.98 -4.82
C LEU A 120 15.27 -0.35 -5.10
N ILE A 121 15.27 -0.82 -6.34
CA ILE A 121 14.72 -2.14 -6.69
C ILE A 121 15.47 -3.25 -5.95
N ALA A 122 16.80 -3.28 -6.06
CA ALA A 122 17.63 -4.29 -5.42
C ALA A 122 17.49 -4.28 -3.89
N LEU A 123 17.31 -3.10 -3.28
CA LEU A 123 17.02 -2.98 -1.86
C LEU A 123 15.75 -3.76 -1.47
N TYR A 124 14.63 -3.55 -2.17
CA TYR A 124 13.37 -4.23 -1.87
C TYR A 124 13.37 -5.72 -2.25
N GLU A 125 14.09 -6.11 -3.31
CA GLU A 125 14.33 -7.53 -3.63
C GLU A 125 15.04 -8.23 -2.46
N HIS A 126 16.08 -7.61 -1.91
CA HIS A 126 16.84 -8.18 -0.79
C HIS A 126 16.09 -8.13 0.55
N ILE A 127 15.28 -7.10 0.81
CA ILE A 127 14.38 -7.08 1.99
C ILE A 127 13.42 -8.28 1.91
N THR A 128 12.75 -8.47 0.77
CA THR A 128 11.81 -9.57 0.54
C THR A 128 12.49 -10.93 0.71
N PHE A 129 13.70 -11.09 0.15
CA PHE A 129 14.51 -12.29 0.32
C PHE A 129 14.84 -12.55 1.80
N VAL A 130 15.35 -11.55 2.51
CA VAL A 130 15.75 -11.71 3.92
C VAL A 130 14.56 -12.08 4.80
N GLN A 131 13.41 -11.43 4.63
CA GLN A 131 12.18 -11.77 5.37
C GLN A 131 11.76 -13.23 5.10
N GLY A 132 11.77 -13.65 3.83
CA GLY A 132 11.44 -15.03 3.45
C GLY A 132 12.38 -16.07 4.08
N ILE A 133 13.68 -15.78 4.12
CA ILE A 133 14.68 -16.63 4.78
C ILE A 133 14.43 -16.71 6.29
N VAL A 134 14.11 -15.60 6.95
CA VAL A 134 13.78 -15.57 8.39
C VAL A 134 12.56 -16.43 8.70
N TRP A 135 11.50 -16.36 7.88
CA TRP A 135 10.32 -17.21 8.03
C TRP A 135 10.55 -18.66 7.56
N GLY A 136 11.62 -18.90 6.81
CA GLY A 136 11.93 -20.20 6.21
C GLY A 136 10.89 -20.62 5.17
N ILE A 137 10.45 -19.69 4.32
CA ILE A 137 9.56 -19.94 3.17
C ILE A 137 10.34 -19.85 1.86
N ASP A 138 9.75 -20.35 0.77
CA ASP A 138 10.28 -20.12 -0.57
C ASP A 138 9.69 -18.82 -1.13
N SER A 139 10.51 -17.78 -1.26
CA SER A 139 10.09 -16.48 -1.81
C SER A 139 10.07 -16.44 -3.35
N PHE A 140 10.39 -17.54 -4.02
CA PHE A 140 10.57 -17.59 -5.48
C PHE A 140 9.57 -18.49 -6.19
N ASP A 141 8.66 -19.13 -5.47
CA ASP A 141 7.51 -19.85 -6.03
C ASP A 141 6.22 -19.01 -5.96
N GLN A 142 5.19 -19.45 -6.69
CA GLN A 142 3.86 -18.82 -6.66
C GLN A 142 2.72 -19.81 -6.91
N TRP A 143 2.75 -21.00 -6.29
CA TRP A 143 1.74 -22.05 -6.54
C TRP A 143 0.29 -21.62 -6.30
N GLY A 144 0.08 -20.65 -5.41
CA GLY A 144 -1.25 -20.10 -5.08
C GLY A 144 -2.02 -19.52 -6.28
N VAL A 145 -1.36 -19.20 -7.40
CA VAL A 145 -2.03 -18.65 -8.60
C VAL A 145 -2.67 -19.72 -9.50
N GLU A 146 -2.34 -20.99 -9.29
CA GLU A 146 -2.72 -22.06 -10.22
C GLU A 146 -4.22 -22.38 -10.16
N LEU A 147 -4.79 -22.46 -8.96
CA LEU A 147 -6.19 -22.80 -8.76
C LEU A 147 -7.13 -21.83 -9.47
N GLY A 148 -6.84 -20.52 -9.41
CA GLY A 148 -7.63 -19.49 -10.09
C GLY A 148 -7.63 -19.66 -11.61
N LYS A 149 -6.46 -19.97 -12.19
CA LYS A 149 -6.35 -20.25 -13.64
C LYS A 149 -7.14 -21.49 -14.04
N GLN A 150 -7.07 -22.56 -13.25
CA GLN A 150 -7.82 -23.80 -13.51
C GLN A 150 -9.33 -23.59 -13.37
N LEU A 151 -9.79 -22.82 -12.38
CA LEU A 151 -11.20 -22.49 -12.19
C LEU A 151 -11.73 -21.62 -13.33
N ALA A 152 -10.98 -20.59 -13.75
CA ALA A 152 -11.35 -19.76 -14.88
C ALA A 152 -11.57 -20.58 -16.16
N THR A 153 -10.65 -21.51 -16.48
CA THR A 153 -10.80 -22.42 -17.61
C THR A 153 -12.07 -23.27 -17.51
N ARG A 154 -12.41 -23.78 -16.30
CA ARG A 154 -13.62 -24.58 -16.07
C ARG A 154 -14.93 -23.78 -16.17
N VAL A 155 -14.91 -22.52 -15.73
CA VAL A 155 -16.08 -21.63 -15.73
C VAL A 155 -16.34 -21.03 -17.12
N THR A 156 -15.30 -20.90 -17.95
CA THR A 156 -15.38 -20.25 -19.28
C THR A 156 -16.48 -20.82 -20.18
N PRO A 157 -16.66 -22.15 -20.35
CA PRO A 157 -17.76 -22.69 -21.14
C PRO A 157 -19.14 -22.32 -20.58
N ALA A 158 -19.32 -22.32 -19.25
CA ALA A 158 -20.58 -21.92 -18.61
C ALA A 158 -20.93 -20.46 -18.88
N VAL A 159 -19.92 -19.57 -18.84
CA VAL A 159 -20.06 -18.16 -19.21
C VAL A 159 -20.43 -18.02 -20.70
N GLY A 160 -19.87 -18.86 -21.56
CA GLY A 160 -20.15 -18.92 -22.99
C GLY A 160 -21.52 -19.52 -23.37
N GLY A 161 -22.29 -20.02 -22.41
CA GLY A 161 -23.65 -20.53 -22.63
C GLY A 161 -23.82 -22.05 -22.55
N ASP A 162 -22.78 -22.79 -22.17
CA ASP A 162 -22.89 -24.23 -21.92
C ASP A 162 -23.62 -24.51 -20.60
N GLU A 163 -24.87 -24.97 -20.69
CA GLU A 163 -25.70 -25.30 -19.52
C GLU A 163 -25.19 -26.51 -18.72
N ALA A 164 -24.51 -27.47 -19.36
CA ALA A 164 -23.93 -28.61 -18.66
C ALA A 164 -22.73 -28.17 -17.83
N ALA A 165 -21.89 -27.28 -18.37
CA ALA A 165 -20.80 -26.65 -17.62
C ALA A 165 -21.33 -25.76 -16.48
N LEU A 166 -22.45 -25.06 -16.71
CA LEU A 166 -23.12 -24.25 -15.67
C LEU A 166 -23.62 -25.11 -14.51
N ALA A 167 -24.23 -26.26 -14.80
CA ALA A 167 -24.75 -27.18 -13.78
C ALA A 167 -23.65 -27.77 -12.87
N GLN A 168 -22.39 -27.78 -13.32
CA GLN A 168 -21.24 -28.21 -12.54
C GLN A 168 -20.70 -27.13 -11.57
N GLN A 169 -21.15 -25.88 -11.69
CA GLN A 169 -20.74 -24.81 -10.78
C GLN A 169 -21.57 -24.79 -9.50
N ASP A 170 -21.05 -24.16 -8.44
CA ASP A 170 -21.84 -23.91 -7.24
C ASP A 170 -23.00 -22.94 -7.51
N SER A 171 -24.00 -22.93 -6.63
CA SER A 171 -25.22 -22.14 -6.82
C SER A 171 -24.97 -20.62 -6.91
N SER A 172 -23.94 -20.10 -6.24
CA SER A 172 -23.60 -18.68 -6.29
C SER A 172 -23.05 -18.34 -7.67
N THR A 173 -22.07 -19.10 -8.15
CA THR A 173 -21.48 -18.93 -9.48
C THR A 173 -22.53 -19.08 -10.58
N GLN A 174 -23.45 -20.05 -10.46
CA GLN A 174 -24.55 -20.19 -11.41
C GLN A 174 -25.44 -18.94 -11.47
N ALA A 175 -25.82 -18.39 -10.31
CA ALA A 175 -26.67 -17.21 -10.25
C ALA A 175 -25.99 -15.99 -10.88
N LEU A 176 -24.70 -15.78 -10.61
CA LEU A 176 -23.91 -14.70 -11.20
C LEU A 176 -23.81 -14.83 -12.73
N ILE A 177 -23.54 -16.03 -13.24
CA ILE A 177 -23.45 -16.27 -14.69
C ILE A 177 -24.81 -16.04 -15.37
N ARG A 178 -25.91 -16.52 -14.76
CA ARG A 178 -27.26 -16.27 -15.28
C ARG A 178 -27.59 -14.78 -15.31
N TYR A 179 -27.29 -14.06 -14.22
CA TYR A 179 -27.48 -12.61 -14.16
C TYR A 179 -26.69 -11.90 -15.26
N TYR A 180 -25.39 -12.21 -15.37
CA TYR A 180 -24.52 -11.67 -16.40
C TYR A 180 -25.07 -11.93 -17.81
N ARG A 181 -25.45 -13.17 -18.14
CA ARG A 181 -25.99 -13.54 -19.46
C ARG A 181 -27.29 -12.83 -19.77
N ALA A 182 -28.15 -12.61 -18.77
CA ALA A 182 -29.42 -11.89 -18.94
C ALA A 182 -29.23 -10.39 -19.20
N HIS A 183 -28.09 -9.80 -18.80
CA HIS A 183 -27.85 -8.35 -18.88
C HIS A 183 -26.74 -7.96 -19.87
N ARG A 184 -26.02 -8.93 -20.45
CA ARG A 184 -25.02 -8.66 -21.47
C ARG A 184 -25.69 -8.39 -22.82
N THR A 185 -25.70 -7.12 -23.23
CA THR A 185 -26.06 -6.71 -24.59
C THR A 185 -25.08 -7.34 -25.61
N PRO A 186 -25.53 -7.71 -26.82
CA PRO A 186 -24.67 -8.27 -27.86
C PRO A 186 -23.41 -7.45 -28.15
#